data_AF-A0A4Q5T4M2-F1
#
_entry.id   AF-A0A4Q5T4M2-F1
#
_cell.length_a   1.000
_cell.length_b   1.000
_cell.length_c   1.000
_cell.angle_alpha   90.00
_cell.angle_beta   90.00
_cell.angle_gamma   90.00
#
_symmetry.space_group_name_H-M   'P 1'
#
loop_
_entity.id
_entity.type
_entity.pdbx_description
1 polymer ?
#
loop_
_entity_poly.entity_id
_entity_poly.type
_entity_poly.pdbx_seq_one_letter_code
_entity_poly.pdbx_strand_id
1 'polypeptide(L)'
;MKTAFFKNKFMAMLVAGSICVGGFTSCDDDDDTTLMDNYTISGNAAGSQMVPAVTGTGTGTITGTYNPNNRVLTYTTTWSGLTGAPTGGGFYNGATGVSGTAVGTAWNFDATATGTGSRTGTMTLTEAQGTQLTSGNWYYGYGTTANGGGEIRGQITATR
;
A
#
# COMPACT_ATOMS: atom_id res chain seq x y z
N MET A 1 8.73 0.66 -56.48
CA MET A 1 7.83 1.81 -56.25
C MET A 1 7.45 1.86 -54.78
N LYS A 2 7.35 3.07 -54.22
CA LYS A 2 7.02 3.47 -52.83
C LYS A 2 8.21 3.81 -51.92
N THR A 3 8.51 5.10 -52.01
CA THR A 3 9.33 6.04 -51.24
C THR A 3 8.75 6.40 -49.86
N ALA A 4 9.65 6.65 -48.89
CA ALA A 4 9.63 7.67 -47.82
C ALA A 4 10.74 7.28 -46.82
N PHE A 5 11.91 7.92 -46.64
CA PHE A 5 12.30 9.32 -46.48
C PHE A 5 11.70 10.03 -45.25
N PHE A 6 12.41 9.98 -44.11
CA PHE A 6 12.67 11.17 -43.29
C PHE A 6 13.90 10.93 -42.37
N LYS A 7 15.00 11.64 -42.66
CA LYS A 7 16.19 11.80 -41.81
C LYS A 7 16.07 13.19 -41.19
N ASN A 8 16.08 13.30 -39.86
CA ASN A 8 16.15 14.61 -39.20
C ASN A 8 17.56 14.82 -38.61
N LYS A 9 18.35 15.65 -39.29
CA LYS A 9 19.58 16.27 -38.79
C LYS A 9 19.44 17.78 -38.99
N PHE A 10 19.45 18.54 -37.90
CA PHE A 10 19.75 19.99 -37.88
C PHE A 10 20.36 20.24 -36.48
N MET A 11 21.69 20.38 -36.35
CA MET A 11 22.54 21.53 -36.66
C MET A 11 22.62 22.51 -35.47
N ALA A 12 23.86 22.72 -35.03
CA ALA A 12 24.29 23.45 -33.85
C ALA A 12 24.07 24.97 -33.92
N MET A 13 24.02 25.61 -32.75
CA MET A 13 24.32 27.04 -32.59
C MET A 13 25.04 27.29 -31.25
N LEU A 14 25.97 28.23 -31.25
CA LEU A 14 27.07 28.49 -30.33
C LEU A 14 26.89 29.87 -29.65
N VAL A 15 27.70 30.17 -28.61
CA VAL A 15 27.99 31.50 -27.99
C VAL A 15 27.02 31.91 -26.86
N ALA A 16 27.33 32.47 -25.68
CA ALA A 16 28.51 32.90 -24.88
C ALA A 16 28.03 32.87 -23.39
N GLY A 17 28.83 32.55 -22.37
CA GLY A 17 29.88 33.39 -21.80
C GLY A 17 29.32 34.36 -20.74
N SER A 18 29.41 34.02 -19.46
CA SER A 18 29.56 34.97 -18.34
C SER A 18 29.98 34.24 -17.06
N ILE A 19 31.19 34.58 -16.62
CA ILE A 19 31.81 34.21 -15.35
C ILE A 19 31.19 35.07 -14.25
N CYS A 20 30.75 34.45 -13.16
CA CYS A 20 30.61 35.09 -11.86
C CYS A 20 31.43 34.28 -10.85
N VAL A 21 32.63 34.77 -10.54
CA VAL A 21 33.40 34.35 -9.38
C VAL A 21 32.84 35.08 -8.17
N GLY A 22 32.41 34.33 -7.17
CA GLY A 22 31.95 34.84 -5.88
C GLY A 22 31.68 33.67 -4.95
N GLY A 23 32.70 33.27 -4.19
CA GLY A 23 32.58 32.20 -3.20
C GLY A 23 31.91 32.68 -1.93
N PHE A 24 31.27 31.74 -1.23
CA PHE A 24 31.20 31.73 0.23
C PHE A 24 31.32 30.27 0.67
N THR A 25 32.28 30.06 1.56
CA THR A 25 32.44 28.86 2.37
C THR A 25 31.26 28.77 3.34
N SER A 26 30.53 27.67 3.30
CA SER A 26 29.96 26.96 4.47
C SER A 26 29.17 25.78 3.89
N CYS A 27 29.86 24.68 3.63
CA CYS A 27 29.19 23.41 3.79
C CYS A 27 29.35 23.11 5.27
N ASP A 28 28.36 23.52 6.07
CA ASP A 28 28.10 22.78 7.29
C ASP A 28 27.85 21.33 6.85
N ASP A 29 28.51 20.39 7.51
CA ASP A 29 28.14 18.98 7.43
C ASP A 29 26.68 18.89 7.87
N ASP A 30 25.77 18.94 6.89
CA ASP A 30 24.42 18.46 7.07
C ASP A 30 24.56 16.96 7.32
N ASP A 31 24.58 16.57 8.60
CA ASP A 31 24.18 15.23 9.04
C ASP A 31 22.69 15.03 8.67
N ASP A 32 22.41 15.02 7.37
CA ASP A 32 21.13 14.67 6.76
C ASP A 32 20.98 13.15 6.90
N THR A 33 20.65 12.75 8.13
CA THR A 33 19.86 11.54 8.30
C THR A 33 18.54 11.83 7.62
N THR A 34 18.45 11.53 6.31
CA THR A 34 17.27 11.75 5.46
C THR A 34 16.12 10.90 6.00
N LEU A 35 15.49 11.35 7.09
CA LEU A 35 14.34 10.67 7.66
C LEU A 35 13.20 10.85 6.67
N MET A 36 12.79 9.74 6.08
CA MET A 36 11.66 9.74 5.16
C MET A 36 10.35 9.93 5.94
N ASP A 37 9.48 10.81 5.45
CA ASP A 37 8.14 10.99 6.04
C ASP A 37 7.32 9.69 6.05
N ASN A 38 6.45 9.57 7.05
CA ASN A 38 5.54 8.44 7.17
C ASN A 38 4.47 8.46 6.07
N TYR A 39 4.07 7.28 5.61
CA TYR A 39 2.89 7.12 4.79
C TYR A 39 1.65 7.02 5.65
N THR A 40 0.56 7.65 5.22
CA THR A 40 -0.79 7.40 5.72
C THR A 40 -1.37 6.20 4.99
N ILE A 41 -1.88 5.23 5.75
CA ILE A 41 -2.49 4.00 5.25
C ILE A 41 -4.00 4.13 5.32
N SER A 42 -4.69 3.77 4.24
CA SER A 42 -6.14 3.72 4.19
C SER A 42 -6.66 2.63 3.26
N GLY A 43 -7.90 2.19 3.48
CA GLY A 43 -8.60 1.28 2.58
C GLY A 43 -10.01 0.97 3.06
N ASN A 44 -10.88 0.60 2.12
CA ASN A 44 -12.24 0.15 2.37
C ASN A 44 -12.43 -1.24 1.80
N ALA A 45 -13.04 -2.14 2.58
CA ALA A 45 -13.31 -3.51 2.19
C ALA A 45 -14.80 -3.74 1.89
N ALA A 46 -15.06 -4.54 0.86
CA ALA A 46 -16.41 -5.01 0.50
C ALA A 46 -16.32 -6.37 -0.19
N GLY A 47 -17.42 -7.12 -0.19
CA GLY A 47 -17.50 -8.42 -0.89
C GLY A 47 -17.36 -8.29 -2.41
N SER A 48 -17.78 -7.17 -2.99
CA SER A 48 -17.61 -6.88 -4.43
C SER A 48 -16.15 -6.77 -4.88
N GLN A 49 -15.21 -6.56 -3.95
CA GLN A 49 -13.79 -6.49 -4.25
C GLN A 49 -13.08 -7.85 -4.16
N MET A 50 -13.77 -8.90 -3.69
CA MET A 50 -13.25 -10.27 -3.66
C MET A 50 -13.03 -10.80 -5.09
N VAL A 51 -12.16 -11.80 -5.23
CA VAL A 51 -11.87 -12.45 -6.51
C VAL A 51 -12.02 -13.97 -6.33
N PRO A 52 -13.14 -14.58 -6.75
CA PRO A 52 -14.36 -13.97 -7.32
C PRO A 52 -15.15 -13.10 -6.33
N ALA A 53 -16.01 -12.22 -6.84
CA ALA A 53 -16.83 -11.32 -6.02
C ALA A 53 -17.84 -12.09 -5.15
N VAL A 54 -18.02 -11.63 -3.92
CA VAL A 54 -18.96 -12.19 -2.94
C VAL A 54 -20.11 -11.20 -2.72
N THR A 55 -21.36 -11.68 -2.77
CA THR A 55 -22.53 -10.87 -2.45
C THR A 55 -22.77 -10.88 -0.94
N GLY A 56 -22.87 -9.70 -0.33
CA GLY A 56 -23.15 -9.58 1.09
C GLY A 56 -23.13 -8.14 1.56
N THR A 57 -23.49 -7.93 2.82
CA THR A 57 -23.50 -6.63 3.51
C THR A 57 -22.19 -6.33 4.23
N GLY A 58 -21.25 -7.28 4.22
CA GLY A 58 -19.96 -7.14 4.88
C GLY A 58 -19.20 -5.94 4.37
N THR A 59 -18.71 -5.12 5.31
CA THR A 59 -17.83 -3.99 5.02
C THR A 59 -16.70 -3.92 6.02
N GLY A 60 -15.64 -3.22 5.66
CA GLY A 60 -14.59 -2.87 6.61
C GLY A 60 -13.82 -1.62 6.20
N THR A 61 -13.03 -1.11 7.14
CA THR A 61 -12.09 -0.01 6.91
C THR A 61 -10.74 -0.35 7.53
N ILE A 62 -9.67 0.16 6.94
CA ILE A 62 -8.35 0.16 7.56
C ILE A 62 -7.79 1.58 7.52
N THR A 63 -7.17 1.99 8.62
CA THR A 63 -6.40 3.23 8.73
C THR A 63 -5.10 2.95 9.44
N GLY A 64 -4.07 3.75 9.20
CA GLY A 64 -2.78 3.54 9.86
C GLY A 64 -1.66 4.42 9.36
N THR A 65 -0.45 4.10 9.77
CA THR A 65 0.78 4.75 9.33
C THR A 65 1.86 3.71 9.04
N TYR A 66 2.69 3.98 8.03
CA TYR A 66 3.89 3.21 7.75
C TYR A 66 5.11 4.13 7.80
N ASN A 67 6.05 3.80 8.69
CA ASN A 67 7.32 4.52 8.80
C ASN A 67 8.39 3.77 7.98
N PRO A 68 8.87 4.33 6.86
CA PRO A 68 9.87 3.67 6.01
C PRO A 68 11.26 3.57 6.67
N ASN A 69 11.60 4.44 7.63
CA ASN A 69 12.93 4.46 8.28
C ASN A 69 13.13 3.23 9.18
N ASN A 70 12.09 2.85 9.94
CA ASN A 70 12.13 1.66 10.81
C ASN A 70 11.29 0.49 10.27
N ARG A 71 10.62 0.68 9.12
CA ARG A 71 9.73 -0.26 8.42
C ARG A 71 8.54 -0.73 9.27
N VAL A 72 8.10 0.07 10.23
CA VAL A 72 6.96 -0.28 11.09
C VAL A 72 5.66 0.21 10.47
N LEU A 73 4.75 -0.73 10.21
CA LEU A 73 3.34 -0.48 9.90
C LEU A 73 2.53 -0.57 11.19
N THR A 74 1.77 0.47 11.51
CA THR A 74 0.77 0.49 12.58
C THR A 74 -0.60 0.72 11.96
N TYR A 75 -1.60 -0.07 12.34
CA TYR A 75 -2.92 0.00 11.73
C TYR A 75 -4.04 -0.29 12.73
N THR A 76 -5.22 0.24 12.38
CA THR A 76 -6.52 -0.09 12.94
C THR A 76 -7.42 -0.53 11.81
N THR A 77 -8.09 -1.65 11.96
CA THR A 77 -9.08 -2.15 11.01
C THR A 77 -10.40 -2.42 11.72
N THR A 78 -11.49 -2.01 11.09
CA THR A 78 -12.85 -2.26 11.58
C THR A 78 -13.62 -3.06 10.55
N TRP A 79 -14.59 -3.85 11.01
CA TRP A 79 -15.51 -4.58 10.15
C TRP A 79 -16.92 -4.50 10.71
N SER A 80 -17.91 -4.64 9.81
CA SER A 80 -19.31 -4.71 10.18
C SER A 80 -20.11 -5.48 9.14
N GLY A 81 -21.25 -6.03 9.57
CA GLY A 81 -22.20 -6.68 8.67
C GLY A 81 -21.67 -7.97 8.03
N LEU A 82 -20.64 -8.59 8.60
CA LEU A 82 -20.20 -9.91 8.17
C LEU A 82 -21.26 -10.95 8.51
N THR A 83 -21.32 -12.03 7.73
CA THR A 83 -22.28 -13.14 7.91
C THR A 83 -22.13 -13.88 9.24
N GLY A 84 -21.00 -13.72 9.92
CA GLY A 84 -20.73 -14.29 11.24
C GLY A 84 -19.41 -13.78 11.82
N ALA A 85 -18.98 -14.39 12.91
CA ALA A 85 -17.65 -14.12 13.48
C ALA A 85 -16.55 -14.39 12.43
N PRO A 86 -15.55 -13.50 12.29
CA PRO A 86 -14.40 -13.78 11.44
C PRO A 86 -13.67 -15.04 11.88
N THR A 87 -13.45 -15.97 10.96
CA THR A 87 -12.64 -17.18 11.18
C THR A 87 -11.18 -16.96 10.80
N GLY A 88 -10.89 -15.90 10.05
CA GLY A 88 -9.55 -15.52 9.64
C GLY A 88 -9.52 -14.13 9.01
N GLY A 89 -8.32 -13.55 8.96
CA GLY A 89 -8.08 -12.27 8.32
C GLY A 89 -6.59 -11.98 8.24
N GLY A 90 -6.20 -10.97 7.51
CA GLY A 90 -4.80 -10.61 7.36
C GLY A 90 -4.52 -9.77 6.13
N PHE A 91 -3.23 -9.55 5.89
CA PHE A 91 -2.71 -8.85 4.73
C PHE A 91 -2.27 -9.82 3.64
N TYR A 92 -2.32 -9.37 2.39
CA TYR A 92 -1.94 -10.13 1.22
C TYR A 92 -1.26 -9.23 0.18
N ASN A 93 -0.29 -9.76 -0.56
CA ASN A 93 0.38 -9.04 -1.65
C ASN A 93 -0.34 -9.26 -2.99
N GLY A 94 -1.26 -8.36 -3.34
CA GLY A 94 -1.93 -8.36 -4.63
C GLY A 94 -2.49 -6.99 -4.98
N ALA A 95 -2.36 -6.61 -6.25
CA ALA A 95 -3.04 -5.45 -6.80
C ALA A 95 -4.55 -5.69 -6.89
N THR A 96 -5.31 -4.64 -7.23
CA THR A 96 -6.76 -4.75 -7.42
C THR A 96 -7.10 -5.79 -8.48
N GLY A 97 -8.02 -6.70 -8.15
CA GLY A 97 -8.43 -7.79 -9.04
C GLY A 97 -7.48 -8.98 -9.12
N VAL A 98 -6.37 -8.96 -8.37
CA VAL A 98 -5.37 -10.04 -8.36
C VAL A 98 -5.28 -10.66 -6.97
N SER A 99 -5.43 -11.99 -6.90
CA SER A 99 -5.22 -12.74 -5.67
C SER A 99 -3.75 -12.73 -5.26
N GLY A 100 -3.49 -12.51 -3.97
CA GLY A 100 -2.16 -12.46 -3.40
C GLY A 100 -1.86 -13.61 -2.44
N THR A 101 -0.61 -13.68 -2.00
CA THR A 101 -0.18 -14.55 -0.90
C THR A 101 -0.23 -13.82 0.43
N ALA A 102 -0.45 -14.54 1.53
CA ALA A 102 -0.52 -13.94 2.86
C ALA A 102 0.81 -13.26 3.23
N VAL A 103 0.72 -12.08 3.85
CA VAL A 103 1.86 -11.31 4.32
C VAL A 103 1.77 -11.10 5.84
N GLY A 104 2.85 -11.48 6.53
CA GLY A 104 2.90 -11.45 7.99
C GLY A 104 2.04 -12.54 8.63
N THR A 105 1.81 -12.40 9.92
CA THR A 105 1.00 -13.36 10.69
C THR A 105 -0.49 -13.12 10.44
N ALA A 106 -1.23 -14.20 10.19
CA ALA A 106 -2.68 -14.16 10.11
C ALA A 106 -3.30 -13.59 11.39
N TRP A 107 -4.42 -12.90 11.25
CA TRP A 107 -5.17 -12.34 12.35
C TRP A 107 -6.00 -13.43 13.02
N ASN A 108 -5.78 -13.61 14.32
CA ASN A 108 -6.58 -14.47 15.18
C ASN A 108 -7.69 -13.66 15.85
N PHE A 109 -8.88 -14.23 15.94
CA PHE A 109 -10.04 -13.62 16.58
C PHE A 109 -10.41 -14.41 17.83
N ASP A 110 -10.78 -13.70 18.89
CA ASP A 110 -11.25 -14.32 20.11
C ASP A 110 -12.63 -14.98 19.91
N ALA A 111 -13.02 -15.84 20.86
CA ALA A 111 -14.31 -16.54 20.81
C ALA A 111 -15.53 -15.62 20.98
N THR A 112 -15.33 -14.36 21.36
CA THR A 112 -16.38 -13.34 21.50
C THR A 112 -16.53 -12.46 20.26
N ALA A 113 -15.70 -12.65 19.24
CA ALA A 113 -15.79 -11.92 17.98
C ALA A 113 -17.15 -12.14 17.32
N THR A 114 -17.69 -11.08 16.74
CA THR A 114 -18.97 -11.11 16.02
C THR A 114 -18.79 -10.56 14.60
N GLY A 115 -19.89 -10.50 13.83
CA GLY A 115 -19.88 -9.91 12.50
C GLY A 115 -19.57 -8.41 12.45
N THR A 116 -19.36 -7.78 13.61
CA THR A 116 -18.88 -6.41 13.78
C THR A 116 -17.76 -6.37 14.81
N GLY A 117 -16.73 -5.57 14.55
CA GLY A 117 -15.62 -5.42 15.49
C GLY A 117 -14.49 -4.53 14.98
N SER A 118 -13.41 -4.47 15.77
CA SER A 118 -12.21 -3.71 15.48
C SER A 118 -10.96 -4.46 15.96
N ARG A 119 -9.84 -4.23 15.28
CA ARG A 119 -8.52 -4.76 15.64
C ARG A 119 -7.48 -3.69 15.36
N THR A 120 -6.53 -3.53 16.28
CA THR A 120 -5.31 -2.76 16.04
C THR A 120 -4.10 -3.70 15.99
N GLY A 121 -3.04 -3.26 15.34
CA GLY A 121 -1.82 -4.04 15.25
C GLY A 121 -0.63 -3.23 14.79
N THR A 122 0.53 -3.83 14.97
CA THR A 122 1.79 -3.34 14.41
C THR A 122 2.55 -4.51 13.79
N MET A 123 3.29 -4.25 12.72
CA MET A 123 4.19 -5.22 12.12
C MET A 123 5.42 -4.53 11.53
N THR A 124 6.58 -5.14 11.70
CA THR A 124 7.80 -4.72 11.01
C THR A 124 7.87 -5.40 9.65
N LEU A 125 8.00 -4.60 8.60
CA LEU A 125 8.07 -5.06 7.22
C LEU A 125 9.51 -5.32 6.80
N THR A 126 9.68 -6.26 5.87
CA THR A 126 10.89 -6.29 5.03
C THR A 126 10.88 -5.09 4.09
N GLU A 127 12.03 -4.77 3.51
CA GLU A 127 12.14 -3.69 2.53
C GLU A 127 11.21 -3.92 1.32
N ALA A 128 11.23 -5.14 0.77
CA ALA A 128 10.36 -5.53 -0.34
C ALA A 128 8.85 -5.40 0.00
N GLN A 129 8.46 -5.78 1.23
CA GLN A 129 7.09 -5.60 1.72
C GLN A 129 6.70 -4.13 1.83
N GLY A 130 7.62 -3.28 2.32
CA GLY A 130 7.47 -1.83 2.34
C GLY A 130 7.22 -1.26 0.95
N THR A 131 8.04 -1.61 -0.04
CA THR A 131 7.86 -1.18 -1.43
C THR A 131 6.52 -1.66 -2.00
N GLN A 132 6.11 -2.89 -1.73
CA GLN A 132 4.83 -3.42 -2.19
C GLN A 132 3.64 -2.67 -1.56
N LEU A 133 3.72 -2.39 -0.25
CA LEU A 133 2.70 -1.61 0.46
C LEU A 133 2.58 -0.20 -0.11
N THR A 134 3.70 0.50 -0.28
CA THR A 134 3.70 1.88 -0.80
C THR A 134 3.31 1.97 -2.27
N SER A 135 3.47 0.89 -3.03
CA SER A 135 3.00 0.77 -4.42
C SER A 135 1.52 0.42 -4.53
N GLY A 136 0.79 0.29 -3.42
CA GLY A 136 -0.63 -0.09 -3.42
C GLY A 136 -0.87 -1.55 -3.80
N ASN A 137 0.14 -2.41 -3.75
CA ASN A 137 0.06 -3.83 -4.11
C ASN A 137 -0.33 -4.72 -2.93
N TRP A 138 -1.00 -4.16 -1.93
CA TRP A 138 -1.46 -4.88 -0.75
C TRP A 138 -2.96 -4.74 -0.58
N TYR A 139 -3.61 -5.80 -0.12
CA TYR A 139 -4.98 -5.75 0.36
C TYR A 139 -5.08 -6.44 1.72
N TYR A 140 -6.13 -6.12 2.46
CA TYR A 140 -6.54 -6.88 3.62
C TYR A 140 -7.86 -7.59 3.34
N GLY A 141 -8.16 -8.63 4.11
CA GLY A 141 -9.44 -9.30 4.00
C GLY A 141 -9.82 -10.04 5.27
N TYR A 142 -11.10 -10.40 5.35
CA TYR A 142 -11.68 -11.22 6.39
C TYR A 142 -12.44 -12.38 5.76
N GLY A 143 -12.36 -13.55 6.39
CA GLY A 143 -13.17 -14.73 6.07
C GLY A 143 -14.06 -15.11 7.24
N THR A 144 -15.17 -15.76 6.94
CA THR A 144 -16.10 -16.33 7.92
C THR A 144 -16.35 -17.79 7.59
N THR A 145 -17.09 -18.51 8.44
CA THR A 145 -17.50 -19.90 8.15
C THR A 145 -18.32 -20.00 6.85
N ALA A 146 -19.21 -19.04 6.59
CA ALA A 146 -20.01 -19.04 5.36
C ALA A 146 -19.19 -18.68 4.11
N ASN A 147 -18.12 -17.90 4.29
CA ASN A 147 -17.26 -17.40 3.22
C ASN A 147 -15.78 -17.76 3.51
N GLY A 148 -15.47 -19.06 3.50
CA GLY A 148 -14.13 -19.57 3.85
C GLY A 148 -13.01 -19.14 2.91
N GLY A 149 -13.33 -18.81 1.65
CA GLY A 149 -12.40 -18.22 0.68
C GLY A 149 -12.16 -16.71 0.88
N GLY A 150 -12.82 -16.11 1.87
CA GLY A 150 -12.86 -14.67 2.12
C GLY A 150 -14.24 -14.09 1.84
N GLU A 151 -14.67 -13.17 2.70
CA GLU A 151 -15.96 -12.50 2.62
C GLU A 151 -15.83 -11.06 2.12
N ILE A 152 -14.83 -10.34 2.62
CA ILE A 152 -14.54 -8.96 2.22
C ILE A 152 -13.06 -8.79 1.93
N ARG A 153 -12.76 -7.97 0.92
CA ARG A 153 -11.41 -7.57 0.53
C ARG A 153 -11.37 -6.06 0.42
N GLY A 154 -10.30 -5.44 0.90
CA GLY A 154 -10.05 -4.00 0.76
C GLY A 154 -8.64 -3.73 0.27
N GLN A 155 -8.54 -3.06 -0.88
CA GLN A 155 -7.24 -2.59 -1.37
C GLN A 155 -6.68 -1.52 -0.44
N ILE A 156 -5.38 -1.61 -0.15
CA ILE A 156 -4.68 -0.64 0.69
C ILE A 156 -4.03 0.41 -0.20
N THR A 157 -4.22 1.67 0.17
CA THR A 157 -3.51 2.81 -0.40
C THR A 157 -2.59 3.39 0.66
N ALA A 158 -1.38 3.75 0.25
CA ALA A 158 -0.40 4.45 1.05
C ALA A 158 -0.12 5.81 0.40
N THR A 159 -0.40 6.90 1.11
CA THR A 159 -0.18 8.26 0.62
C THR A 159 0.82 8.98 1.50
N ARG A 160 1.64 9.82 0.90
CA ARG A 160 2.62 10.66 1.58
C ARG A 160 2.40 12.10 1.18
#